data_AF-A0A529SRT3-F1
#
_entry.id   AF-A0A529SRT3-F1
#
_cell.length_a   1.000
_cell.length_b   1.000
_cell.length_c   1.000
_cell.angle_alpha   90.00
_cell.angle_beta   90.00
_cell.angle_gamma   90.00
#
_symmetry.space_group_name_H-M   'P 1'
#
loop_
_entity.id
_entity.type
_entity.pdbx_description
1 polymer ?
#
loop_
_entity_poly.entity_id
_entity_poly.type
_entity_poly.pdbx_seq_one_letter_code
_entity_poly.pdbx_strand_id
1 'polypeptide(L)'
;MSDISFHDLSSASAEQRASLLKRAEADLSVFVEKVRPILEAVRTEGDAALLRFVRDLDKADVAAGNLKVSEAEFDAAFGKVDKDVIDSIRFGIANIRHFHEEQRPETMWLK
;
A
#
# COMPACT_ATOMS: atom_id res chain seq x y z
N MET A 1 15.36 -25.47 -6.10
CA MET A 1 15.44 -25.14 -4.66
C MET A 1 16.31 -23.91 -4.58
N SER A 2 15.83 -22.80 -4.05
CA SER A 2 16.65 -21.59 -3.90
C SER A 2 17.68 -21.86 -2.80
N ASP A 3 18.97 -21.68 -3.11
CA ASP A 3 20.04 -21.83 -2.12
C ASP A 3 19.88 -20.78 -1.02
N ILE A 4 19.77 -21.24 0.23
CA ILE A 4 19.70 -20.39 1.41
C ILE A 4 21.13 -20.12 1.89
N SER A 5 21.52 -18.85 1.98
CA SER A 5 22.84 -18.44 2.46
C SER A 5 22.87 -18.25 3.98
N PHE A 6 23.83 -18.89 4.64
CA PHE A 6 24.13 -18.67 6.06
C PHE A 6 25.39 -17.80 6.20
N HIS A 7 25.35 -16.83 7.10
CA HIS A 7 26.47 -15.91 7.36
C HIS A 7 26.81 -15.90 8.85
N ASP A 8 28.06 -16.16 9.21
CA ASP A 8 28.57 -15.97 10.57
C ASP A 8 29.10 -14.54 10.73
N LEU A 9 28.38 -13.72 11.49
CA LEU A 9 28.77 -12.33 11.74
C LEU A 9 30.03 -12.23 12.59
N SER A 10 30.33 -13.22 13.44
CA SER A 10 31.49 -13.18 14.34
C SER A 10 32.81 -13.22 13.57
N SER A 11 32.84 -13.92 12.44
CA SER A 11 34.01 -14.04 11.55
C SER A 11 33.99 -13.07 10.36
N ALA A 12 32.91 -12.29 10.19
CA ALA A 12 32.77 -11.38 9.05
C ALA A 12 33.58 -10.08 9.23
N SER A 13 34.27 -9.67 8.16
CA SER A 13 34.94 -8.36 8.07
C SER A 13 33.95 -7.19 8.09
N ALA A 14 34.46 -5.98 8.32
CA ALA A 14 33.64 -4.77 8.26
C ALA A 14 32.97 -4.60 6.88
N GLU A 15 33.67 -4.92 5.80
CA GLU A 15 33.18 -4.85 4.42
C GLU A 15 32.09 -5.90 4.16
N GLN A 16 32.29 -7.12 4.65
CA GLN A 16 31.28 -8.19 4.53
C GLN A 16 30.00 -7.82 5.28
N ARG A 17 30.11 -7.29 6.51
CA ARG A 17 28.97 -6.79 7.28
C ARG A 17 28.27 -5.64 6.57
N ALA A 18 29.01 -4.67 6.06
CA ALA A 18 28.45 -3.56 5.29
C ALA A 18 27.69 -4.05 4.05
N SER A 19 28.20 -5.09 3.37
CA SER A 19 27.55 -5.71 2.22
C SER A 19 26.21 -6.36 2.57
N LEU A 20 26.12 -7.05 3.72
CA LEU A 20 24.87 -7.66 4.20
C LEU A 20 23.79 -6.63 4.56
N LEU A 21 24.20 -5.40 4.88
CA LEU A 21 23.29 -4.29 5.20
C LEU A 21 22.84 -3.51 3.96
N LYS A 22 23.41 -3.79 2.79
CA LYS A 22 22.94 -3.19 1.54
C LYS A 22 21.53 -3.71 1.27
N ARG A 23 20.58 -2.79 1.20
CA ARG A 23 19.26 -3.10 0.67
C ARG A 23 19.38 -3.25 -0.84
N ALA A 24 18.68 -4.21 -1.40
CA ALA A 24 18.44 -4.24 -2.82
C ALA A 24 17.54 -3.05 -3.16
N GLU A 25 18.15 -1.92 -3.51
CA GLU A 25 17.42 -0.78 -4.05
C GLU A 25 17.33 -0.98 -5.55
N ALA A 26 16.11 -1.17 -6.05
CA ALA A 26 15.87 -1.16 -7.47
C ALA A 26 16.14 0.25 -8.00
N ASP A 27 16.85 0.35 -9.13
CA ASP A 27 16.94 1.62 -9.85
C ASP A 27 15.53 2.05 -10.27
N LEU A 28 15.05 3.13 -9.68
CA LEU A 28 13.69 3.63 -9.91
C LEU A 28 13.56 4.46 -11.19
N SER A 29 14.66 4.86 -11.82
CA SER A 29 14.68 5.78 -12.97
C SER A 29 13.79 5.29 -14.12
N VAL A 30 13.82 3.98 -14.40
CA VAL A 30 13.03 3.35 -15.46
C VAL A 30 11.52 3.44 -15.19
N PHE A 31 11.10 3.48 -13.92
CA PHE A 31 9.70 3.64 -13.56
C PHE A 31 9.26 5.10 -13.65
N VAL A 32 10.14 6.06 -13.30
CA VAL A 32 9.84 7.50 -13.36
C VAL A 32 9.40 7.91 -14.77
N GLU A 33 10.12 7.46 -15.80
CA GLU A 33 9.80 7.77 -17.20
C GLU A 33 8.46 7.18 -17.65
N LYS A 34 8.02 6.06 -17.07
CA LYS A 34 6.71 5.46 -17.35
C LYS A 34 5.57 6.12 -16.57
N VAL A 35 5.82 6.58 -15.36
CA VAL A 35 4.80 7.19 -14.48
C VAL A 35 4.52 8.63 -14.86
N ARG A 36 5.52 9.38 -15.34
CA ARG A 36 5.37 10.80 -15.71
C ARG A 36 4.22 11.05 -16.69
N PRO A 37 4.05 10.29 -17.80
CA PRO A 37 2.89 10.44 -18.69
C PRO A 37 1.54 10.16 -18.03
N ILE A 38 1.48 9.21 -17.07
CA ILE A 38 0.25 8.89 -16.35
C ILE A 38 -0.17 10.09 -15.49
N LEU A 39 0.77 10.68 -14.75
CA LEU A 39 0.52 11.85 -13.92
C LEU A 39 0.04 13.04 -14.74
N GLU A 40 0.70 13.33 -15.87
CA GLU A 40 0.30 14.43 -16.74
C GLU A 40 -1.10 14.20 -17.34
N ALA A 41 -1.40 12.98 -17.80
CA ALA A 41 -2.73 12.65 -18.30
C ALA A 41 -3.82 12.81 -17.23
N VAL A 42 -3.58 12.34 -16.00
CA VAL A 42 -4.56 12.54 -14.90
C VAL A 42 -4.71 14.03 -14.57
N ARG A 43 -3.62 14.80 -14.61
CA ARG A 43 -3.65 16.25 -14.34
C ARG A 43 -4.43 17.03 -15.40
N THR A 44 -4.32 16.68 -16.67
CA THR A 44 -4.93 17.42 -17.78
C THR A 44 -6.30 16.89 -18.18
N GLU A 45 -6.57 15.60 -17.98
CA GLU A 45 -7.79 14.92 -18.45
C GLU A 45 -8.68 14.38 -17.31
N GLY A 46 -8.19 14.36 -16.07
CA GLY A 46 -8.97 13.93 -14.90
C GLY A 46 -9.50 12.51 -15.00
N ASP A 47 -10.78 12.31 -14.68
CA ASP A 47 -11.45 11.01 -14.65
C ASP A 47 -11.40 10.26 -15.98
N ALA A 48 -11.34 10.97 -17.11
CA ALA A 48 -11.21 10.33 -18.42
C ALA A 48 -9.89 9.54 -18.54
N ALA A 49 -8.79 10.08 -18.01
CA ALA A 49 -7.52 9.38 -17.94
C ALA A 49 -7.58 8.22 -16.93
N LEU A 50 -8.23 8.41 -15.78
CA LEU A 50 -8.39 7.34 -14.78
C LEU A 50 -9.14 6.13 -15.37
N LEU A 51 -10.29 6.36 -16.03
CA LEU A 51 -11.08 5.29 -16.66
C LEU A 51 -10.30 4.57 -17.77
N ARG A 52 -9.49 5.31 -18.55
CA ARG A 52 -8.59 4.72 -19.54
C ARG A 52 -7.55 3.82 -18.88
N PHE A 53 -6.86 4.30 -17.85
CA PHE A 53 -5.81 3.52 -17.19
C PHE A 53 -6.35 2.31 -16.42
N VAL A 54 -7.53 2.40 -15.80
CA VAL A 54 -8.21 1.24 -15.19
C VAL A 54 -8.48 0.15 -16.23
N ARG A 55 -8.93 0.54 -17.43
CA ARG A 55 -9.11 -0.41 -18.54
C ARG A 55 -7.79 -0.98 -19.05
N ASP A 56 -6.78 -0.13 -19.22
CA ASP A 56 -5.53 -0.53 -19.87
C ASP A 56 -4.61 -1.34 -18.94
N LEU A 57 -4.58 -1.02 -17.65
CA LEU A 57 -3.69 -1.64 -16.65
C LEU A 57 -4.40 -2.76 -15.88
N ASP A 58 -5.57 -2.48 -15.32
CA ASP A 58 -6.29 -3.42 -14.46
C ASP A 58 -7.23 -4.35 -15.25
N LYS A 59 -7.43 -4.04 -16.54
CA LYS A 59 -8.37 -4.76 -17.43
C LYS A 59 -9.81 -4.76 -16.90
N ALA A 60 -10.17 -3.73 -16.13
CA ALA A 60 -11.50 -3.56 -15.58
C ALA A 60 -12.31 -2.56 -16.42
N ASP A 61 -13.62 -2.83 -16.57
CA ASP A 61 -14.55 -1.91 -17.21
C ASP A 61 -15.35 -1.16 -16.15
N VAL A 62 -14.96 0.09 -15.90
CA VAL A 62 -15.62 0.98 -14.94
C VAL A 62 -16.40 2.02 -15.72
N ALA A 63 -17.69 2.16 -15.44
CA ALA A 63 -18.52 3.17 -16.06
C ALA A 63 -18.14 4.58 -15.57
N ALA A 64 -18.33 5.58 -16.43
CA ALA A 64 -18.16 6.97 -16.05
C ALA A 64 -19.10 7.31 -14.86
N GLY A 65 -18.57 7.94 -13.82
CA GLY A 65 -19.29 8.23 -12.58
C GLY A 65 -19.21 7.14 -11.50
N ASN A 66 -18.70 5.95 -11.82
CA ASN A 66 -18.58 4.81 -10.88
C ASN A 66 -17.13 4.60 -10.37
N LEU A 67 -16.29 5.63 -10.41
CA LEU A 67 -14.96 5.58 -9.78
C LEU A 67 -15.05 5.49 -8.25
N LYS A 68 -16.14 6.00 -7.67
CA LYS A 68 -16.41 5.92 -6.23
C LYS A 68 -17.36 4.74 -5.96
N VAL A 69 -16.91 3.82 -5.11
CA VAL A 69 -17.74 2.72 -4.59
C VAL A 69 -18.91 3.28 -3.77
N SER A 70 -20.11 2.76 -4.02
CA SER A 70 -21.35 3.14 -3.35
C SER A 70 -21.53 2.42 -2.01
N GLU A 71 -22.33 2.98 -1.11
CA GLU A 71 -22.68 2.33 0.17
C GLU A 71 -23.36 0.98 -0.05
N ALA A 72 -24.23 0.88 -1.07
CA ALA A 72 -24.90 -0.37 -1.42
C ALA A 72 -23.90 -1.48 -1.84
N GLU A 73 -22.82 -1.13 -2.53
CA GLU A 73 -21.75 -2.09 -2.88
C GLU A 73 -20.97 -2.53 -1.63
N PHE A 74 -20.75 -1.63 -0.67
CA PHE A 74 -20.17 -2.02 0.62
C PHE A 74 -21.06 -3.00 1.39
N ASP A 75 -22.36 -2.72 1.51
CA ASP A 75 -23.32 -3.59 2.20
C ASP A 75 -23.39 -4.98 1.54
N ALA A 76 -23.44 -5.00 0.21
CA ALA A 76 -23.42 -6.24 -0.56
C ALA A 76 -22.10 -7.02 -0.37
N ALA A 77 -20.97 -6.34 -0.23
CA ALA A 77 -19.69 -6.98 0.06
C ALA A 77 -19.63 -7.53 1.49
N PHE A 78 -20.11 -6.79 2.49
CA PHE A 78 -20.19 -7.28 3.88
C PHE A 78 -21.03 -8.55 4.00
N GLY A 79 -22.12 -8.68 3.23
CA GLY A 79 -22.94 -9.89 3.19
C GLY A 79 -22.25 -11.12 2.58
N LYS A 80 -21.09 -10.95 1.93
CA LYS A 80 -20.32 -12.03 1.29
C LYS A 80 -19.10 -12.48 2.10
N VAL A 81 -18.78 -11.82 3.20
CA VAL A 81 -17.60 -12.12 4.01
C VAL A 81 -18.03 -12.88 5.26
N ASP A 82 -17.32 -13.98 5.54
CA ASP A 82 -17.56 -14.78 6.73
C ASP A 82 -17.40 -13.96 8.02
N LYS A 83 -18.29 -14.21 8.98
CA LYS A 83 -18.31 -13.50 10.26
C LYS A 83 -16.97 -13.56 10.98
N ASP A 84 -16.29 -14.70 10.96
CA ASP A 84 -15.01 -14.87 11.66
C ASP A 84 -13.89 -14.02 11.07
N VAL A 85 -13.92 -13.78 9.75
CA VAL A 85 -12.99 -12.87 9.07
C VAL A 85 -13.28 -11.42 9.49
N ILE A 86 -14.56 -11.03 9.51
CA ILE A 86 -14.97 -9.69 9.96
C ILE A 86 -14.54 -9.46 11.42
N ASP A 87 -14.77 -10.42 12.30
CA ASP A 87 -14.43 -10.31 13.71
C ASP A 87 -12.90 -10.23 13.91
N SER A 88 -12.12 -10.99 13.13
CA SER A 88 -10.65 -10.90 13.13
C SER A 88 -10.14 -9.52 12.69
N ILE A 89 -10.71 -8.95 11.63
CA ILE A 89 -10.36 -7.59 11.17
C ILE A 89 -10.74 -6.56 12.24
N ARG A 90 -11.91 -6.68 12.87
CA ARG A 90 -12.35 -5.78 13.95
C ARG A 90 -11.44 -5.84 15.17
N PHE A 91 -10.97 -7.03 15.54
CA PHE A 91 -9.98 -7.20 16.60
C PHE A 91 -8.67 -6.47 16.25
N GLY A 92 -8.16 -6.65 15.02
CA GLY A 92 -6.99 -5.91 14.54
C GLY A 92 -7.17 -4.39 14.57
N ILE A 93 -8.33 -3.89 14.12
CA ILE A 93 -8.68 -2.47 14.18
C ILE A 93 -8.65 -1.95 15.62
N ALA A 94 -9.19 -2.69 16.58
CA ALA A 94 -9.21 -2.28 17.98
C ALA A 94 -7.78 -2.13 18.54
N ASN A 95 -6.90 -3.08 18.25
CA ASN A 95 -5.51 -3.04 18.70
C ASN A 95 -4.73 -1.88 18.07
N ILE A 96 -4.87 -1.69 16.75
CA ILE A 96 -4.23 -0.59 16.02
C ILE A 96 -4.72 0.74 16.58
N ARG A 97 -6.03 0.90 16.76
CA ARG A 97 -6.63 2.13 17.29
C ARG A 97 -6.13 2.43 18.70
N HIS A 98 -6.18 1.45 19.61
CA HIS A 98 -5.73 1.62 20.98
C HIS A 98 -4.27 2.10 21.03
N PHE A 99 -3.38 1.48 20.26
CA PHE A 99 -1.98 1.88 20.21
C PHE A 99 -1.78 3.31 19.67
N HIS A 100 -2.49 3.70 18.60
CA HIS A 100 -2.34 5.03 18.01
C HIS A 100 -3.05 6.13 18.82
N GLU A 101 -4.08 5.79 19.60
CA GLU A 101 -4.74 6.73 20.51
C GLU A 101 -3.81 7.16 21.64
N GLU A 102 -3.00 6.23 22.18
CA GLU A 102 -1.97 6.53 23.19
C GLU A 102 -0.79 7.35 22.63
N GLN A 103 -0.61 7.38 21.30
CA GLN A 103 0.40 8.21 20.63
C GLN A 103 -0.08 9.64 20.35
N ARG A 104 -1.35 9.96 20.63
CA ARG A 104 -1.85 11.31 20.43
C ARG A 104 -1.01 12.27 21.28
N PRO A 105 -0.51 13.38 20.71
CA PRO A 105 0.16 14.39 21.50
C PRO A 105 -0.72 14.78 22.67
N GLU A 106 -0.11 15.00 23.85
CA GLU A 106 -0.83 15.57 24.98
C GLU A 106 -1.54 16.83 24.51
N THR A 107 -2.80 16.99 24.93
CA THR A 107 -3.52 18.23 24.64
C THR A 107 -2.74 19.33 25.37
N MET A 108 -2.08 20.23 24.63
CA MET A 108 -1.27 21.30 25.21
C MET A 108 -2.00 21.91 26.41
N TRP A 109 -1.47 21.70 27.61
CA TRP A 109 -2.13 22.12 28.85
C TRP A 109 -1.82 23.59 29.23
N LEU A 110 -1.27 24.39 28.31
CA LEU A 110 -0.94 25.80 28.56
C LEU A 110 -1.87 26.72 27.76
N LYS A 111 -2.91 27.16 28.46
CA LYS A 111 -3.37 28.56 28.37
C LYS A 111 -2.37 29.45 29.11
#